data_AF-A0A239WBW0-F1
#
_entry.id   AF-A0A239WBW0-F1
#
_cell.length_a   1.000
_cell.length_b   1.000
_cell.length_c   1.000
_cell.angle_alpha   90.00
_cell.angle_beta   90.00
_cell.angle_gamma   90.00
#
_symmetry.space_group_name_H-M   'P 1'
#
loop_
_entity.id
_entity.type
_entity.pdbx_description
1 polymer ?
#
loop_
_entity_poly.entity_id
_entity_poly.type
_entity_poly.pdbx_seq_one_letter_code
_entity_poly.pdbx_strand_id
1 'polypeptide(L)'
;MGTIMKAKCKCGYQSKDLFYGAGMMDFMKVAMVPAIKNGSSQIEMINIKQRSKFPHHIFYTDSELSEKRGTKRTIDHFNLKLQPENNFCPACKNNSLEFLAVGCFD
;
A
#
# COMPACT_ATOMS: atom_id res chain seq x y z
N MET A 1 3.17 3.64 15.57
CA MET A 1 1.97 4.21 14.95
C MET A 1 1.97 3.87 13.48
N GLY A 2 0.88 3.26 13.04
CA GLY A 2 0.61 3.05 11.64
C GLY A 2 0.01 4.31 11.02
N THR A 3 -0.07 4.30 9.69
CA THR A 3 -0.59 5.41 8.89
C THR A 3 -1.93 5.03 8.31
N ILE A 4 -2.95 5.86 8.53
CA ILE A 4 -4.22 5.77 7.81
C ILE A 4 -4.04 6.50 6.49
N MET A 5 -4.33 5.84 5.38
CA MET A 5 -4.19 6.40 4.05
C MET A 5 -5.37 6.07 3.15
N LYS A 6 -5.53 6.84 2.07
CA LYS A 6 -6.46 6.55 0.98
C LYS A 6 -5.71 6.42 -0.34
N ALA A 7 -6.06 5.43 -1.14
CA ALA A 7 -5.59 5.32 -2.50
C ALA A 7 -6.54 6.08 -3.43
N LYS A 8 -6.01 6.96 -4.27
CA LYS A 8 -6.76 7.70 -5.29
C LYS A 8 -6.07 7.59 -6.63
N CYS A 9 -6.84 7.54 -7.71
CA CYS A 9 -6.31 7.56 -9.08
C CYS A 9 -7.02 8.62 -9.91
N LYS A 10 -6.31 9.16 -10.91
CA LYS A 10 -6.87 10.08 -11.91
C LYS A 10 -8.05 9.49 -12.70
N CYS A 11 -8.15 8.16 -12.78
CA CYS A 11 -9.29 7.48 -13.42
C CYS A 11 -10.57 7.45 -12.56
N GLY A 12 -10.57 8.06 -11.38
CA GLY A 12 -11.70 8.07 -10.45
C GLY A 12 -11.72 6.93 -9.43
N TYR A 13 -10.75 6.00 -9.48
CA TYR A 13 -10.62 4.97 -8.45
C TYR A 13 -10.34 5.60 -7.08
N GLN A 14 -11.06 5.13 -6.06
CA GLN A 14 -10.83 5.48 -4.66
C GLN A 14 -10.95 4.22 -3.80
N SER A 15 -10.00 4.03 -2.89
CA SER A 15 -10.10 2.98 -1.87
C SER A 15 -10.91 3.45 -0.67
N LYS A 16 -11.29 2.49 0.17
CA LYS A 16 -11.60 2.74 1.59
C LYS A 16 -10.33 3.17 2.34
N ASP A 17 -10.47 3.47 3.63
CA ASP A 17 -9.31 3.69 4.49
C ASP A 17 -8.42 2.45 4.51
N LEU A 18 -7.13 2.67 4.30
CA LEU A 18 -6.07 1.67 4.30
C LEU A 18 -5.18 1.93 5.51
N PHE A 19 -4.93 0.88 6.29
CA PHE A 19 -4.18 0.95 7.54
C PHE A 19 -2.77 0.43 7.29
N TYR A 20 -1.84 1.30 6.92
CA TYR A 20 -0.46 0.93 6.62
C TYR A 20 0.39 0.81 7.87
N GLY A 21 1.22 -0.24 7.95
CA GLY A 21 2.08 -0.48 9.09
C GLY A 21 1.35 -1.15 10.25
N ALA A 22 1.66 -0.74 11.47
CA ALA A 22 1.13 -1.35 12.69
C ALA A 22 1.16 -0.38 13.88
N GLY A 23 0.42 -0.75 14.92
CA GLY A 23 0.42 -0.09 16.20
C GLY A 23 1.68 -0.38 17.01
N MET A 24 1.95 0.46 18.00
CA MET A 24 3.05 0.29 18.95
C MET A 24 2.89 -0.99 19.77
N MET A 25 1.66 -1.45 20.02
CA MET A 25 1.43 -2.66 20.81
C MET A 25 1.61 -3.96 20.01
N ASP A 26 1.48 -3.93 18.69
CA ASP A 26 1.38 -5.13 17.86
C ASP A 26 2.35 -5.20 16.68
N PHE A 27 3.23 -4.22 16.48
CA PHE A 27 4.21 -4.19 15.36
C PHE A 27 5.11 -5.43 15.26
N MET A 28 5.28 -6.18 16.35
CA MET A 28 6.01 -7.45 16.34
C MET A 28 5.22 -8.56 15.63
N LYS A 29 3.87 -8.50 15.64
CA LYS A 29 2.95 -9.51 15.10
C LYS A 29 2.25 -9.07 13.82
N VAL A 30 2.06 -7.77 13.63
CA VAL A 30 1.31 -7.18 12.53
C VAL A 30 2.17 -6.16 11.80
N ALA A 31 2.05 -6.11 10.48
CA ALA A 31 2.48 -4.98 9.65
C ALA A 31 1.68 -5.04 8.34
N MET A 32 0.65 -4.22 8.24
CA MET A 32 -0.31 -4.22 7.15
C MET A 32 0.25 -3.43 5.96
N VAL A 33 0.15 -4.02 4.77
CA VAL A 33 0.68 -3.46 3.52
C VAL A 33 -0.38 -3.58 2.43
N PRO A 34 -0.61 -2.53 1.62
CA PRO A 34 -1.49 -2.63 0.47
C PRO A 34 -0.89 -3.58 -0.57
N ALA A 35 -1.75 -4.43 -1.13
CA ALA A 35 -1.42 -5.38 -2.17
C ALA A 35 -2.58 -5.50 -3.17
N ILE A 36 -2.29 -6.08 -4.33
CA ILE A 36 -3.31 -6.50 -5.29
C ILE A 36 -3.16 -7.98 -5.58
N LYS A 37 -4.29 -8.66 -5.75
CA LYS A 37 -4.32 -9.99 -6.34
C LYS A 37 -4.30 -9.85 -7.87
N ASN A 38 -3.59 -10.73 -8.57
CA ASN A 38 -3.60 -10.73 -10.03
C ASN A 38 -5.03 -10.77 -10.59
N GLY A 39 -5.36 -9.80 -11.45
CA GLY A 39 -6.68 -9.66 -12.06
C GLY A 39 -7.75 -8.97 -11.19
N SER A 40 -7.44 -8.61 -9.95
CA SER A 40 -8.34 -7.84 -9.08
C SER A 40 -8.31 -6.36 -9.44
N SER A 41 -9.47 -5.70 -9.34
CA SER A 41 -9.62 -4.25 -9.45
C SER A 41 -9.54 -3.53 -8.10
N GLN A 42 -9.27 -4.28 -7.01
CA GLN A 42 -9.29 -3.75 -5.64
C GLN A 42 -7.96 -3.95 -4.93
N ILE A 43 -7.61 -2.96 -4.10
CA ILE A 43 -6.48 -3.02 -3.17
C ILE A 43 -6.94 -3.72 -1.89
N GLU A 44 -6.15 -4.68 -1.45
CA GLU A 44 -6.34 -5.43 -0.23
C GLU A 44 -5.24 -5.08 0.77
N MET A 45 -5.56 -5.10 2.06
CA MET A 45 -4.59 -4.91 3.13
C MET A 45 -4.15 -6.26 3.66
N ILE A 46 -2.86 -6.57 3.55
CA ILE A 46 -2.29 -7.85 3.95
C ILE A 46 -1.22 -7.64 5.00
N ASN A 47 -1.23 -8.47 6.05
CA ASN A 47 -0.13 -8.52 7.00
C ASN A 47 1.10 -9.13 6.31
N ILE A 48 2.14 -8.32 6.07
CA ILE A 48 3.36 -8.73 5.36
C ILE A 48 4.10 -9.87 6.08
N LYS A 49 3.95 -10.00 7.40
CA LYS A 49 4.50 -11.12 8.18
C LYS A 49 3.87 -12.47 7.80
N GLN A 50 2.74 -12.46 7.09
CA GLN A 50 2.06 -13.63 6.56
C GLN A 50 2.17 -13.74 5.03
N ARG A 51 3.13 -13.05 4.40
CA ARG A 51 3.32 -13.01 2.93
C ARG A 51 3.30 -14.40 2.27
N SER A 52 3.86 -15.42 2.92
CA SER A 52 3.86 -16.80 2.41
C SER A 52 2.47 -17.41 2.19
N LYS A 53 1.43 -16.88 2.85
CA LYS A 53 0.03 -17.30 2.67
C LYS A 53 -0.64 -16.65 1.45
N PHE A 54 0.02 -15.67 0.82
CA PHE A 54 -0.53 -14.86 -0.27
C PHE A 54 0.39 -14.88 -1.51
N PRO A 55 0.62 -16.06 -2.13
CA PRO A 55 1.57 -16.20 -3.23
C PRO A 55 1.12 -15.54 -4.55
N HIS A 56 -0.16 -15.19 -4.68
CA HIS A 56 -0.72 -14.57 -5.88
C HIS A 56 -0.96 -13.06 -5.72
N HIS A 57 -0.41 -12.48 -4.66
CA HIS A 57 -0.49 -11.07 -4.36
C HIS A 57 0.84 -10.39 -4.62
N ILE A 58 0.77 -9.21 -5.23
CA ILE A 58 1.90 -8.32 -5.44
C ILE A 58 1.69 -7.11 -4.53
N PHE A 59 2.73 -6.71 -3.80
CA PHE A 59 2.65 -5.68 -2.78
C PHE A 59 3.09 -4.33 -3.35
N TYR A 60 2.46 -3.24 -2.92
CA TYR A 60 2.86 -1.88 -3.36
C TYR A 60 4.19 -1.40 -2.76
N THR A 61 4.71 -2.12 -1.78
CA THR A 61 6.09 -1.93 -1.29
C THR A 61 7.13 -2.63 -2.19
N ASP A 62 6.68 -3.51 -3.10
CA ASP A 62 7.56 -4.14 -4.07
C ASP A 62 7.69 -3.24 -5.31
N SER A 63 8.86 -3.24 -5.95
CA SER A 63 9.15 -2.36 -7.10
C SER A 63 8.35 -2.67 -8.36
N GLU A 64 7.56 -3.74 -8.37
CA GLU A 64 6.71 -4.13 -9.50
C GLU A 64 5.48 -3.23 -9.65
N LEU A 65 4.93 -2.73 -8.54
CA LEU A 65 3.74 -1.87 -8.54
C LEU A 65 4.05 -0.39 -8.28
N SER A 66 5.28 -0.08 -7.89
CA SER A 66 5.75 1.29 -7.71
C SER A 66 6.74 1.64 -8.80
N GLU A 67 6.44 2.66 -9.62
CA GLU A 67 7.40 3.11 -10.60
C GLU A 67 8.63 3.73 -9.89
N LYS A 68 9.85 3.29 -10.26
CA LYS A 68 11.11 3.70 -9.59
C LYS A 68 11.44 5.20 -9.67
N ARG A 69 10.59 5.99 -10.35
CA ARG A 69 10.70 7.45 -10.51
C ARG A 69 9.75 8.21 -9.56
N GLY A 70 9.44 7.66 -8.40
CA GLY A 70 8.73 8.36 -7.33
C GLY A 70 9.55 9.51 -6.72
N THR A 71 8.86 10.41 -6.03
CA THR A 71 9.46 11.47 -5.20
C THR A 71 10.47 10.90 -4.19
N LYS A 72 11.45 11.70 -3.75
CA LYS A 72 12.43 11.28 -2.72
C LYS A 72 11.81 10.88 -1.36
N ARG A 73 10.53 11.16 -1.13
CA ARG A 73 9.83 10.91 0.13
C ARG A 73 8.89 9.70 -0.01
N THR A 74 8.96 8.79 0.95
CA THR A 74 8.12 7.59 1.05
C THR A 74 7.24 7.69 2.30
N ILE A 75 6.13 6.96 2.30
CA ILE A 75 5.35 6.71 3.52
C ILE A 75 6.01 5.50 4.18
N ASP A 76 6.69 5.74 5.30
CA ASP A 76 7.55 4.76 5.95
C ASP A 76 6.90 4.17 7.20
N HIS A 77 7.14 2.88 7.41
CA HIS A 77 6.83 2.22 8.67
C HIS A 77 7.89 1.15 8.97
N PHE A 78 8.81 1.46 9.90
CA PHE A 78 10.05 0.71 10.14
C PHE A 78 10.86 0.52 8.85
N ASN A 79 10.98 -0.73 8.38
CA ASN A 79 11.71 -1.10 7.17
C ASN A 79 10.82 -1.10 5.91
N LEU A 80 9.51 -0.90 6.07
CA LEU A 80 8.58 -0.82 4.95
C LEU A 80 8.60 0.61 4.38
N LYS A 81 8.66 0.69 3.06
CA LYS A 81 8.65 1.95 2.30
C LYS A 81 7.59 1.87 1.23
N LEU A 82 6.62 2.75 1.28
CA LEU A 82 5.56 2.87 0.28
C LEU A 82 5.76 4.14 -0.53
N GLN A 83 5.76 4.02 -1.85
CA GLN A 83 5.79 5.19 -2.73
C GLN A 83 4.43 5.90 -2.67
N PRO A 84 4.39 7.22 -2.45
CA PRO A 84 3.11 7.94 -2.37
C PRO A 84 2.48 8.15 -3.75
N GLU A 85 3.26 8.08 -4.83
CA GLU A 85 2.85 8.49 -6.18
C GLU A 85 3.33 7.48 -7.23
N ASN A 86 2.77 7.56 -8.45
CA ASN A 86 3.15 6.75 -9.61
C ASN A 86 3.05 5.23 -9.36
N ASN A 87 2.04 4.83 -8.59
CA ASN A 87 1.75 3.43 -8.36
C ASN A 87 0.76 2.88 -9.39
N PHE A 88 0.82 1.58 -9.64
CA PHE A 88 -0.11 0.87 -10.50
C PHE A 88 -1.55 0.96 -9.96
N CYS A 89 -2.47 1.49 -10.76
CA CYS A 89 -3.89 1.48 -10.44
C CYS A 89 -4.55 0.19 -10.95
N PRO A 90 -5.20 -0.62 -10.10
CA PRO A 90 -5.82 -1.88 -10.53
C PRO A 90 -7.09 -1.67 -11.39
N ALA A 91 -7.68 -0.47 -11.35
CA ALA A 91 -8.87 -0.15 -12.14
C ALA A 91 -8.53 0.26 -13.59
N CYS A 92 -7.59 1.20 -13.79
CA CYS A 92 -7.23 1.69 -15.12
C CYS A 92 -5.94 1.10 -15.69
N LYS A 93 -5.22 0.28 -14.92
CA LYS A 93 -3.98 -0.40 -15.31
C LYS A 93 -2.82 0.53 -15.69
N ASN A 94 -2.89 1.80 -15.25
CA ASN A 94 -1.86 2.82 -15.46
C ASN A 94 -1.18 3.19 -14.13
N ASN A 95 0.07 3.66 -14.19
CA ASN A 95 0.85 4.13 -13.03
C ASN A 95 0.44 5.54 -12.61
N SER A 96 -0.77 5.69 -12.07
CA SER A 96 -1.35 6.99 -11.69
C SER A 96 -2.09 6.95 -10.35
N LEU A 97 -1.89 5.87 -9.59
CA LEU A 97 -2.40 5.72 -8.24
C LEU A 97 -1.48 6.44 -7.25
N GLU A 98 -2.10 7.21 -6.36
CA GLU A 98 -1.47 7.92 -5.27
C GLU A 98 -2.00 7.41 -3.93
N PHE A 99 -1.11 7.23 -2.96
CA PHE A 99 -1.44 6.97 -1.56
C PHE A 99 -1.32 8.26 -0.77
N LEU A 100 -2.43 8.74 -0.24
CA LEU A 100 -2.52 9.96 0.53
C LEU A 100 -2.67 9.61 2.01
N ALA A 101 -1.69 9.98 2.83
CA ALA A 101 -1.81 9.88 4.28
C ALA A 101 -2.90 10.85 4.77
N VAL A 102 -3.84 10.35 5.56
CA VAL A 102 -4.97 11.12 6.11
C VAL A 102 -5.01 11.11 7.64
N GLY A 103 -4.17 10.29 8.28
CA GLY A 103 -4.05 10.23 9.73
C GLY A 103 -3.07 9.16 10.18
N CYS A 104 -2.98 8.97 11.49
CA CYS A 104 -2.20 7.91 12.12
C CYS A 104 -3.10 7.08 13.04
N PHE A 105 -2.72 5.84 13.29
CA PHE A 105 -3.36 4.98 14.27
C PHE A 105 -2.32 4.28 15.14
N ASP A 106 -2.75 3.76 16.27
CA ASP A 106 -1.95 2.92 17.16
C ASP A 106 -2.74 1.68 17.60
#